data_AF-A0A2D7ZT39-F1
#
_entry.id   AF-A0A2D7ZT39-F1
#
_cell.length_a   1.000
_cell.length_b   1.000
_cell.length_c   1.000
_cell.angle_alpha   90.00
_cell.angle_beta   90.00
_cell.angle_gamma   90.00
#
_symmetry.space_group_name_H-M   'P 1'
#
loop_
_entity.id
_entity.type
_entity.pdbx_description
1 polymer ?
#
loop_
_entity_poly.entity_id
_entity_poly.type
_entity_poly.pdbx_seq_one_letter_code
_entity_poly.pdbx_strand_id
1 'polypeptide(L)'
;MSDDVPDPQSVDARLASLAQFGFPVEAMAAFLAEHEEAASERLEWLEGRRDAATALDERFRALEEIAEGHASLEALHGRLNDPFTVEEVQREFDRLIRNIVSWEPPLNRSKIAWFEAGHGREWDTLFARLLGLDGSSYPAVVPLHRLFESPERLGEIARHLETIEADEERQRNLIEVGAQRLREHGYPLPDLSTFSLLEGLQRLEAWQTFHTNRERVRLSAVQLIQPFDPDLATEFERQCNSMQALTEAEALTALAEEIQTLAQTLEGRRRALSDAIQTWRGQGIVFPHEGDLHPSDLMEWEANHDTVAATVKRHLGLVEQWNRFARYRPSQTAASEHLLGHLDQTERLQDVVDEMDGLWKQLELDGLALLESYEHAGLNVGTWRQRVVDDPMNTMERMTVERERWDARVELMMELDGLDVSFSGAEEVALRTQLLASEDVGSDVLEEMRGFVQRAQRRNQRHRVMLNEELATMRRAGTLEHEVQTESMILK
;
A
#
# COMPACT_ATOMS: atom_id res chain seq x y z
N MET A 1 -36.69 98.50 -22.35
CA MET A 1 -35.32 98.51 -22.89
C MET A 1 -34.56 99.59 -22.15
N SER A 2 -33.92 99.17 -21.05
CA SER A 2 -32.84 99.88 -20.37
C SER A 2 -31.69 98.90 -20.48
N ASP A 3 -30.69 99.22 -21.30
CA ASP A 3 -29.45 98.45 -21.37
C ASP A 3 -28.75 98.60 -20.02
N ASP A 4 -28.83 97.54 -19.21
CA ASP A 4 -28.04 97.42 -18.00
C ASP A 4 -26.68 96.89 -18.42
N VAL A 5 -25.86 97.78 -19.01
CA VAL A 5 -24.45 97.49 -19.28
C VAL A 5 -23.79 97.30 -17.91
N PRO A 6 -23.27 96.11 -17.59
CA PRO A 6 -22.64 95.86 -16.30
C PRO A 6 -21.46 96.82 -16.10
N ASP A 7 -21.31 97.38 -14.90
CA ASP A 7 -20.14 98.19 -14.53
C ASP A 7 -18.85 97.40 -14.85
N PRO A 8 -17.95 97.90 -15.73
CA PRO A 8 -16.72 97.19 -16.13
C PRO A 8 -15.86 96.77 -14.93
N GLN A 9 -15.86 97.56 -13.86
CA GLN A 9 -15.12 97.25 -12.64
C GLN A 9 -15.67 96.03 -11.87
N SER A 10 -16.97 95.75 -12.02
CA SER A 10 -17.64 94.59 -11.43
C SER A 10 -17.34 93.30 -12.22
N VAL A 11 -17.25 93.39 -13.55
CA VAL A 11 -16.91 92.27 -14.43
C VAL A 11 -15.47 91.81 -14.21
N ASP A 12 -14.52 92.75 -14.13
CA ASP A 12 -13.10 92.45 -13.90
C ASP A 12 -12.87 91.78 -12.53
N ALA A 13 -13.59 92.20 -11.48
CA ALA A 13 -13.50 91.59 -10.16
C ALA A 13 -14.06 90.16 -10.13
N ARG A 14 -15.17 89.90 -10.84
CA ARG A 14 -15.77 88.57 -10.96
C ARG A 14 -14.88 87.62 -11.77
N LEU A 15 -14.29 88.08 -12.88
CA LEU A 15 -13.31 87.33 -13.65
C LEU A 15 -12.03 87.01 -12.85
N ALA A 16 -11.53 87.95 -12.06
CA ALA A 16 -10.40 87.71 -11.17
C ALA A 16 -10.70 86.62 -10.13
N SER A 17 -11.94 86.56 -9.62
CA SER A 17 -12.40 85.50 -8.70
C SER A 17 -12.42 84.12 -9.37
N LEU A 18 -12.84 84.03 -10.63
CA LEU A 18 -12.82 82.79 -11.42
C LEU A 18 -11.39 82.35 -11.77
N ALA A 19 -10.51 83.32 -12.05
CA ALA A 19 -9.09 83.06 -12.29
C ALA A 19 -8.39 82.52 -11.04
N GLN A 20 -8.73 83.04 -9.85
CA GLN A 20 -8.22 82.54 -8.57
C GLN A 20 -8.67 81.11 -8.27
N PHE A 21 -9.83 80.68 -8.76
CA PHE A 21 -10.28 79.30 -8.67
C PHE A 21 -9.43 78.34 -9.54
N GLY A 22 -8.80 78.84 -10.62
CA GLY A 22 -7.94 78.07 -11.51
C GLY A 22 -8.39 78.07 -12.97
N PHE A 23 -9.47 78.78 -13.32
CA PHE A 23 -9.95 78.85 -14.70
C PHE A 23 -9.05 79.73 -15.59
N PRO A 24 -8.81 79.35 -16.86
CA PRO A 24 -7.93 80.09 -17.77
C PRO A 24 -8.51 81.44 -18.19
N VAL A 25 -7.84 82.52 -17.77
CA VAL A 25 -8.26 83.92 -18.01
C VAL A 25 -8.47 84.22 -19.50
N GLU A 26 -7.56 83.76 -20.37
CA GLU A 26 -7.62 84.02 -21.80
C GLU A 26 -8.86 83.38 -22.46
N ALA A 27 -9.20 82.15 -22.07
CA ALA A 27 -10.37 81.45 -22.61
C ALA A 27 -11.69 82.05 -22.10
N MET A 28 -11.74 82.47 -20.83
CA MET A 28 -12.90 83.16 -20.28
C MET A 28 -13.12 84.53 -20.94
N ALA A 29 -12.04 85.30 -21.15
CA ALA A 29 -12.11 86.59 -21.83
C ALA A 29 -12.56 86.46 -23.29
N ALA A 30 -12.06 85.47 -24.02
CA ALA A 30 -12.49 85.16 -25.37
C ALA A 30 -13.99 84.81 -25.43
N PHE A 31 -14.46 83.97 -24.51
CA PHE A 31 -15.88 83.60 -24.42
C PHE A 31 -16.80 84.79 -24.10
N LEU A 32 -16.38 85.73 -23.25
CA LEU A 32 -17.19 86.93 -22.99
C LEU A 32 -17.22 87.88 -24.20
N ALA A 33 -16.11 88.00 -24.94
CA ALA A 33 -15.99 88.88 -26.09
C ALA A 33 -16.79 88.43 -27.33
N GLU A 34 -17.09 87.13 -27.47
CA GLU A 34 -17.89 86.63 -28.59
C GLU A 34 -19.31 87.21 -28.65
N HIS A 35 -19.90 87.57 -27.51
CA HIS A 35 -21.24 88.16 -27.41
C HIS A 35 -21.32 89.17 -26.27
N GLU A 36 -20.81 90.38 -26.53
CA GLU A 36 -20.75 91.47 -25.54
C GLU A 36 -22.13 91.86 -24.98
N GLU A 37 -23.20 91.75 -25.78
CA GLU A 37 -24.59 92.05 -25.36
C GLU A 37 -25.15 91.05 -24.32
N ALA A 38 -24.53 89.86 -24.19
CA ALA A 38 -24.93 88.81 -23.24
C ALA A 38 -23.85 88.54 -22.17
N ALA A 39 -22.93 89.48 -21.95
CA ALA A 39 -21.79 89.30 -21.05
C ALA A 39 -22.19 88.95 -19.61
N SER A 40 -23.29 89.53 -19.09
CA SER A 40 -23.77 89.22 -17.73
C SER A 40 -24.26 87.77 -17.59
N GLU A 41 -25.05 87.27 -18.54
CA GLU A 41 -25.54 85.89 -18.55
C GLU A 41 -24.39 84.88 -18.72
N ARG A 42 -23.41 85.20 -19.58
CA ARG A 42 -22.20 84.39 -19.76
C ARG A 42 -21.31 84.35 -18.53
N LEU A 43 -21.25 85.45 -17.77
CA LEU A 43 -20.51 85.52 -16.52
C LEU A 43 -21.21 84.72 -15.41
N GLU A 44 -22.54 84.81 -15.30
CA GLU A 44 -23.34 83.95 -14.42
C GLU A 44 -23.17 82.47 -14.78
N TRP A 45 -23.09 82.14 -16.07
CA TRP A 45 -22.79 80.78 -16.52
C TRP A 45 -21.40 80.31 -16.06
N LEU A 46 -20.36 81.14 -16.14
CA LEU A 46 -19.01 80.81 -15.66
C LEU A 46 -18.96 80.63 -14.14
N GLU A 47 -19.71 81.43 -13.40
CA GLU A 47 -19.86 81.27 -11.94
C GLU A 47 -20.57 79.95 -11.60
N GLY A 48 -21.63 79.61 -12.33
CA GLY A 48 -22.26 78.29 -12.22
C GLY A 48 -21.30 77.13 -12.53
N ARG A 49 -20.34 77.31 -13.45
CA ARG A 49 -19.27 76.32 -13.71
C ARG A 49 -18.30 76.19 -12.55
N ARG A 50 -17.93 77.30 -11.92
CA ARG A 50 -17.09 77.28 -10.72
C ARG A 50 -17.79 76.55 -9.59
N ASP A 51 -19.07 76.82 -9.35
CA ASP A 51 -19.82 76.16 -8.28
C ASP A 51 -19.93 74.65 -8.53
N ALA A 52 -20.21 74.24 -9.78
CA ALA A 52 -20.23 72.84 -10.17
C ALA A 52 -18.85 72.16 -10.04
N ALA A 53 -17.78 72.85 -10.43
CA ALA A 53 -16.41 72.34 -10.29
C ALA A 53 -16.00 72.22 -8.82
N THR A 54 -16.40 73.16 -7.96
CA THR A 54 -16.15 73.12 -6.51
C THR A 54 -16.87 71.94 -5.87
N ALA A 55 -18.15 71.74 -6.18
CA ALA A 55 -18.92 70.61 -5.68
C ALA A 55 -18.35 69.25 -6.17
N LEU A 56 -17.80 69.20 -7.38
CA LEU A 56 -17.15 67.99 -7.90
C LEU A 56 -15.79 67.74 -7.24
N ASP A 57 -15.00 68.79 -6.99
CA ASP A 57 -13.73 68.73 -6.27
C ASP A 57 -13.90 68.21 -4.83
N GLU A 58 -14.96 68.63 -4.14
CA GLU A 58 -15.32 68.07 -2.82
C GLU A 58 -15.59 66.55 -2.90
N ARG A 59 -16.30 66.09 -3.93
CA ARG A 59 -16.59 64.67 -4.14
C ARG A 59 -15.32 63.88 -4.46
N PHE A 60 -14.41 64.44 -5.27
CA PHE A 60 -13.11 63.83 -5.54
C PHE A 60 -12.31 63.63 -4.25
N ARG A 61 -12.19 64.67 -3.42
CA ARG A 61 -11.48 64.59 -2.14
C ARG A 61 -12.13 63.59 -1.18
N ALA A 62 -13.45 63.56 -1.11
CA ALA A 62 -14.17 62.64 -0.23
C ALA A 62 -13.98 61.16 -0.60
N LEU A 63 -13.66 60.87 -1.87
CA LEU A 63 -13.49 59.52 -2.40
C LEU A 63 -12.03 59.16 -2.70
N GLU A 64 -11.08 60.02 -2.35
CA GLU A 64 -9.67 59.89 -2.72
C GLU A 64 -9.06 58.57 -2.22
N GLU A 65 -9.34 58.18 -0.97
CA GLU A 65 -8.84 56.92 -0.38
C GLU A 65 -9.40 55.66 -1.07
N ILE A 66 -10.65 55.71 -1.53
CA ILE A 66 -11.27 54.59 -2.27
C ILE A 66 -10.81 54.57 -3.73
N ALA A 67 -10.48 55.76 -4.25
CA ALA A 67 -10.03 55.99 -5.62
C ALA A 67 -8.53 55.78 -5.80
N GLU A 68 -7.77 55.51 -4.74
CA GLU A 68 -6.32 55.42 -4.76
C GLU A 68 -5.86 54.34 -5.77
N GLY A 69 -5.07 54.75 -6.77
CA GLY A 69 -4.61 53.88 -7.86
C GLY A 69 -5.48 53.85 -9.13
N HIS A 70 -6.60 54.60 -9.17
CA HIS A 70 -7.40 54.77 -10.39
C HIS A 70 -6.90 55.94 -11.24
N ALA A 71 -5.92 55.70 -12.12
CA ALA A 71 -5.36 56.70 -13.04
C ALA A 71 -6.41 57.47 -13.88
N SER A 72 -7.57 56.87 -14.13
CA SER A 72 -8.69 57.53 -14.82
C SER A 72 -9.38 58.62 -13.98
N LEU A 73 -9.41 58.51 -12.64
CA LEU A 73 -9.99 59.52 -11.77
C LEU A 73 -9.05 60.73 -11.62
N GLU A 74 -7.74 60.49 -11.49
CA GLU A 74 -6.72 61.56 -11.47
C GLU A 74 -6.75 62.38 -12.78
N ALA A 75 -6.82 61.71 -13.93
CA ALA A 75 -6.90 62.35 -15.24
C ALA A 75 -8.18 63.20 -15.39
N LEU A 76 -9.29 62.79 -14.77
CA LEU A 76 -10.54 63.55 -14.77
C LEU A 76 -10.49 64.76 -13.82
N HIS A 77 -9.92 64.60 -12.64
CA HIS A 77 -9.76 65.70 -11.68
C HIS A 77 -8.94 66.84 -12.30
N GLY A 78 -7.86 66.53 -13.04
CA GLY A 78 -7.05 67.53 -13.73
C GLY A 78 -7.79 68.37 -14.79
N ARG A 79 -8.90 67.87 -15.35
CA ARG A 79 -9.74 68.60 -16.33
C ARG A 79 -10.68 69.61 -15.66
N LEU A 80 -10.87 69.58 -14.34
CA LEU A 80 -11.75 70.53 -13.63
C LEU A 80 -11.31 72.00 -13.73
N ASN A 81 -10.04 72.25 -14.07
CA ASN A 81 -9.50 73.59 -14.25
C ASN A 81 -10.01 74.28 -15.54
N ASP A 82 -10.74 73.58 -16.41
CA ASP A 82 -11.34 74.16 -17.61
C ASP A 82 -12.87 74.30 -17.45
N PRO A 83 -13.43 75.54 -17.38
CA PRO A 83 -14.85 75.78 -17.19
C PRO A 83 -15.73 75.18 -18.30
N PHE A 84 -15.19 74.97 -19.51
CA PHE A 84 -15.94 74.44 -20.64
C PHE A 84 -16.07 72.91 -20.61
N THR A 85 -15.29 72.22 -19.77
CA THR A 85 -15.30 70.76 -19.66
C THR A 85 -16.00 70.23 -18.41
N VAL A 86 -16.30 71.08 -17.42
CA VAL A 86 -16.84 70.69 -16.10
C VAL A 86 -18.05 69.76 -16.20
N GLU A 87 -18.96 70.03 -17.14
CA GLU A 87 -20.17 69.23 -17.36
C GLU A 87 -19.90 67.84 -17.93
N GLU A 88 -18.89 67.76 -18.80
CA GLU A 88 -18.41 66.50 -19.34
C GLU A 88 -17.66 65.69 -18.27
N VAL A 89 -16.78 66.35 -17.51
CA VAL A 89 -16.08 65.76 -16.36
C VAL A 89 -17.07 65.21 -15.35
N GLN A 90 -18.15 65.94 -15.02
CA GLN A 90 -19.19 65.45 -14.12
C GLN A 90 -19.88 64.19 -14.65
N ARG A 91 -20.24 64.15 -15.94
CA ARG A 91 -20.86 62.98 -16.57
C ARG A 91 -19.91 61.78 -16.60
N GLU A 92 -18.64 62.00 -16.89
CA GLU A 92 -17.61 60.96 -16.87
C GLU A 92 -17.33 60.46 -15.45
N PHE A 93 -17.23 61.36 -14.48
CA PHE A 93 -17.08 61.05 -13.06
C PHE A 93 -18.23 60.19 -12.55
N ASP A 94 -19.49 60.60 -12.76
CA ASP A 94 -20.65 59.83 -12.30
C ASP A 94 -20.75 58.43 -12.94
N ARG A 95 -20.21 58.25 -14.15
CA ARG A 95 -20.12 56.93 -14.81
C ARG A 95 -19.05 56.06 -14.17
N LEU A 96 -17.87 56.62 -13.89
CA LEU A 96 -16.78 55.87 -13.26
C LEU A 96 -17.11 55.52 -11.82
N ILE A 97 -17.54 56.50 -11.03
CA ILE A 97 -17.88 56.29 -9.62
C ILE A 97 -19.03 55.31 -9.46
N ARG A 98 -20.00 55.25 -10.37
CA ARG A 98 -21.05 54.22 -10.32
C ARG A 98 -20.51 52.80 -10.30
N ASN A 99 -19.35 52.55 -10.93
CA ASN A 99 -18.73 51.22 -10.97
C ASN A 99 -17.85 50.95 -9.75
N ILE A 100 -17.33 51.99 -9.09
CA ILE A 100 -16.41 51.88 -7.95
C ILE A 100 -17.18 51.98 -6.63
N VAL A 101 -18.02 53.02 -6.50
CA VAL A 101 -18.83 53.37 -5.33
C VAL A 101 -20.28 53.63 -5.77
N SER A 102 -21.02 52.54 -5.97
CA SER A 102 -22.33 52.59 -6.66
C SER A 102 -23.41 53.45 -5.95
N TRP A 103 -23.26 53.67 -4.64
CA TRP A 103 -24.19 54.41 -3.80
C TRP A 103 -23.97 55.93 -3.83
N GLU A 104 -22.78 56.41 -4.20
CA GLU A 104 -22.45 57.83 -4.15
C GLU A 104 -23.27 58.65 -5.15
N PRO A 105 -23.36 58.29 -6.45
CA PRO A 105 -24.07 59.12 -7.42
C PRO A 105 -25.58 59.26 -7.13
N PRO A 106 -26.34 58.23 -6.69
CA PRO A 106 -27.73 58.43 -6.29
C PRO A 106 -27.88 59.23 -5.00
N LEU A 107 -26.99 59.06 -4.01
CA LEU A 107 -27.04 59.83 -2.76
C LEU A 107 -26.73 61.31 -3.00
N ASN A 108 -25.69 61.63 -3.77
CA ASN A 108 -25.31 62.99 -4.04
C ASN A 108 -26.34 63.75 -4.88
N ARG A 109 -27.01 63.07 -5.83
CA ARG A 109 -28.14 63.67 -6.58
C ARG A 109 -29.27 64.16 -5.68
N SER A 110 -29.49 63.49 -4.55
CA SER A 110 -30.51 63.88 -3.57
C SER A 110 -30.05 64.94 -2.58
N LYS A 111 -28.76 65.33 -2.54
CA LYS A 111 -28.18 66.21 -1.49
C LYS A 111 -29.01 67.48 -1.26
N ILE A 112 -29.38 68.20 -2.32
CA ILE A 112 -30.17 69.44 -2.20
C ILE A 112 -31.51 69.18 -1.48
N ALA A 113 -32.23 68.11 -1.83
CA ALA A 113 -33.52 67.78 -1.21
C ALA A 113 -33.38 67.48 0.29
N TRP A 114 -32.30 66.85 0.72
CA TRP A 114 -32.01 66.61 2.14
C TRP A 114 -31.74 67.91 2.90
N PHE A 115 -30.96 68.81 2.32
CA PHE A 115 -30.65 70.10 2.95
C PHE A 115 -31.87 71.02 3.01
N GLU A 116 -32.69 71.08 1.96
CA GLU A 116 -33.94 71.85 1.93
C GLU A 116 -34.99 71.31 2.93
N ALA A 117 -35.03 69.99 3.14
CA ALA A 117 -35.89 69.36 4.13
C ALA A 117 -35.37 69.54 5.59
N GLY A 118 -34.22 70.18 5.79
CA GLY A 118 -33.61 70.37 7.12
C GLY A 118 -32.85 69.16 7.65
N HIS A 119 -32.59 68.14 6.82
CA HIS A 119 -31.93 66.89 7.17
C HIS A 119 -30.45 66.82 6.70
N GLY A 120 -29.77 67.97 6.59
CA GLY A 120 -28.39 68.03 6.10
C GLY A 120 -27.40 67.24 6.95
N ARG A 121 -27.55 67.24 8.28
CA ARG A 121 -26.68 66.48 9.21
C ARG A 121 -26.84 64.98 9.05
N GLU A 122 -28.07 64.54 8.81
CA GLU A 122 -28.41 63.15 8.59
C GLU A 122 -27.87 62.67 7.24
N TRP A 123 -27.87 63.53 6.22
CA TRP A 123 -27.19 63.26 4.95
C TRP A 123 -25.68 63.09 5.14
N ASP A 124 -25.02 64.01 5.87
CA ASP A 124 -23.58 63.91 6.16
C ASP A 124 -23.24 62.62 6.92
N THR A 125 -24.09 62.25 7.89
CA THR A 125 -23.94 61.01 8.66
C THR A 125 -24.10 59.77 7.78
N LEU A 126 -25.11 59.76 6.90
CA LEU A 126 -25.36 58.68 5.96
C LEU A 126 -24.20 58.53 4.97
N PHE A 127 -23.68 59.64 4.45
CA PHE A 127 -22.52 59.66 3.57
C PHE A 127 -21.28 59.06 4.26
N ALA A 128 -20.97 59.50 5.48
CA ALA A 128 -19.83 58.99 6.23
C ALA A 128 -19.93 57.49 6.56
N ARG A 129 -21.13 57.00 6.90
CA ARG A 129 -21.35 55.57 7.16
C ARG A 129 -21.15 54.73 5.91
N LEU A 130 -21.71 55.16 4.77
CA LEU A 130 -21.55 54.47 3.50
C LEU A 130 -20.10 54.50 2.99
N LEU A 131 -19.38 55.58 3.26
CA LEU A 131 -17.95 55.71 2.98
C LEU A 131 -17.10 54.73 3.81
N GLY A 132 -17.51 54.45 5.05
CA GLY A 132 -16.83 53.52 5.95
C GLY A 132 -17.09 52.03 5.69
N LEU A 133 -17.99 51.68 4.77
CA LEU A 133 -18.25 50.30 4.39
C LEU A 133 -17.09 49.72 3.59
N ASP A 134 -16.86 48.42 3.73
CA ASP A 134 -15.96 47.68 2.84
C ASP A 134 -16.54 47.64 1.42
N GLY A 135 -15.67 47.75 0.41
CA GLY A 135 -16.10 47.72 -1.00
C GLY A 135 -16.87 46.45 -1.38
N SER A 136 -16.63 45.33 -0.70
CA SER A 136 -17.37 44.08 -0.90
C SER A 136 -18.86 44.17 -0.50
N SER A 137 -19.25 45.14 0.32
CA SER A 137 -20.63 45.35 0.77
C SER A 137 -21.43 46.32 -0.09
N TYR A 138 -20.79 47.05 -1.01
CA TYR A 138 -21.49 47.98 -1.90
C TYR A 138 -22.66 47.35 -2.69
N PRO A 139 -22.58 46.08 -3.17
CA PRO A 139 -23.73 45.42 -3.77
C PRO A 139 -24.97 45.32 -2.85
N ALA A 140 -24.76 45.21 -1.54
CA ALA A 140 -25.85 45.16 -0.55
C ALA A 140 -26.53 46.52 -0.35
N VAL A 141 -25.86 47.62 -0.71
CA VAL A 141 -26.40 48.99 -0.63
C VAL A 141 -27.30 49.33 -1.82
N VAL A 142 -27.17 48.64 -2.96
CA VAL A 142 -27.93 48.91 -4.20
C VAL A 142 -29.46 49.05 -4.00
N PRO A 143 -30.13 48.23 -3.18
CA PRO A 143 -31.56 48.39 -2.89
C PRO A 143 -31.93 49.73 -2.26
N LEU A 144 -31.00 50.38 -1.53
CA LEU A 144 -31.20 51.66 -0.85
C LEU A 144 -31.15 52.85 -1.80
N HIS A 145 -30.62 52.69 -3.02
CA HIS A 145 -30.44 53.79 -3.97
C HIS A 145 -31.72 54.56 -4.27
N ARG A 146 -32.87 53.87 -4.31
CA ARG A 146 -34.17 54.51 -4.56
C ARG A 146 -34.72 55.25 -3.33
N LEU A 147 -34.26 54.88 -2.14
CA LEU A 147 -34.71 55.51 -0.89
C LEU A 147 -33.97 56.83 -0.64
N PHE A 148 -32.77 57.02 -1.21
CA PHE A 148 -32.00 58.26 -1.06
C PHE A 148 -32.76 59.51 -1.54
N GLU A 149 -33.70 59.39 -2.48
CA GLU A 149 -34.53 60.52 -2.94
C GLU A 149 -35.57 60.99 -1.91
N SER A 150 -35.79 60.24 -0.83
CA SER A 150 -36.85 60.46 0.17
C SER A 150 -36.28 60.61 1.60
N PRO A 151 -35.92 61.84 2.04
CA PRO A 151 -35.39 62.09 3.39
C PRO A 151 -36.28 61.57 4.53
N GLU A 152 -37.60 61.59 4.34
CA GLU A 152 -38.59 61.07 5.30
C GLU A 152 -38.46 59.56 5.58
N ARG A 153 -37.75 58.83 4.71
CA ARG A 153 -37.48 57.38 4.86
C ARG A 153 -36.15 57.08 5.53
N LEU A 154 -35.50 58.06 6.15
CA LEU A 154 -34.22 57.87 6.86
C LEU A 154 -34.25 56.67 7.82
N GLY A 155 -35.35 56.45 8.55
CA GLY A 155 -35.46 55.29 9.45
C GLY A 155 -35.41 53.94 8.74
N GLU A 156 -35.94 53.85 7.52
CA GLU A 156 -35.85 52.65 6.67
C GLU A 156 -34.42 52.45 6.16
N ILE A 157 -33.78 53.52 5.68
CA ILE A 157 -32.39 53.52 5.22
C ILE A 157 -31.44 53.10 6.35
N ALA A 158 -31.57 53.73 7.52
CA ALA A 158 -30.73 53.48 8.68
C ALA A 158 -30.81 52.02 9.15
N ARG A 159 -32.01 51.45 9.24
CA ARG A 159 -32.22 50.04 9.64
C ARG A 159 -31.58 49.06 8.65
N HIS A 160 -31.70 49.32 7.35
CA HIS A 160 -31.05 48.48 6.35
C HIS A 160 -29.53 48.61 6.38
N LEU A 161 -29.02 49.84 6.53
CA LEU A 161 -27.58 50.08 6.64
C LEU A 161 -26.98 49.44 7.91
N GLU A 162 -27.67 49.53 9.05
CA GLU A 162 -27.30 48.82 10.29
C GLU A 162 -27.20 47.30 10.08
N THR A 163 -28.07 46.73 9.23
CA THR A 163 -28.03 45.30 8.91
C THR A 163 -26.79 44.95 8.09
N ILE A 164 -26.40 45.82 7.15
CA ILE A 164 -25.20 45.64 6.32
C ILE A 164 -23.94 45.77 7.18
N GLU A 165 -23.85 46.82 7.99
CA GLU A 165 -22.72 47.06 8.93
C GLU A 165 -22.57 45.91 9.93
N ALA A 166 -23.69 45.40 10.48
CA ALA A 166 -23.66 44.27 11.40
C ALA A 166 -23.22 42.96 10.72
N ASP A 167 -23.47 42.79 9.42
CA ASP A 167 -22.96 41.64 8.67
C ASP A 167 -21.46 41.77 8.42
N GLU A 168 -20.97 42.96 8.03
CA GLU A 168 -19.52 43.22 7.92
C GLU A 168 -18.78 42.96 9.24
N GLU A 169 -19.29 43.50 10.35
CA GLU A 169 -18.69 43.31 11.66
C GLU A 169 -18.65 41.81 12.03
N ARG A 170 -19.72 41.07 11.73
CA ARG A 170 -19.76 39.61 11.92
C ARG A 170 -18.69 38.91 11.08
N GLN A 171 -18.54 39.28 9.81
CA GLN A 171 -17.55 38.66 8.93
C GLN A 171 -16.11 38.99 9.37
N ARG A 172 -15.84 40.24 9.77
CA ARG A 172 -14.53 40.64 10.36
C ARG A 172 -14.22 39.83 11.61
N ASN A 173 -15.19 39.67 12.50
CA ASN A 173 -15.05 38.84 13.70
C ASN A 173 -14.78 37.36 13.36
N LEU A 174 -15.44 36.82 12.33
CA LEU A 174 -15.18 35.46 11.85
C LEU A 174 -13.74 35.31 11.36
N ILE A 175 -13.26 36.27 10.56
CA ILE A 175 -11.88 36.27 10.05
C ILE A 175 -10.89 36.27 11.22
N GLU A 176 -11.09 37.15 12.20
CA GLU A 176 -10.19 37.28 13.34
C GLU A 176 -10.20 36.03 14.23
N VAL A 177 -11.37 35.46 14.54
CA VAL A 177 -11.48 34.20 15.29
C VAL A 177 -10.79 33.05 14.53
N GLY A 178 -10.95 33.00 13.21
CA GLY A 178 -10.27 32.02 12.35
C GLY A 178 -8.75 32.18 12.38
N ALA A 179 -8.27 33.42 12.26
CA ALA A 179 -6.86 33.75 12.30
C ALA A 179 -6.23 33.43 13.67
N GLN A 180 -6.95 33.70 14.76
CA GLN A 180 -6.51 33.38 16.11
C GLN A 180 -6.31 31.88 16.32
N ARG A 181 -7.24 31.03 15.85
CA ARG A 181 -7.10 29.57 15.94
C ARG A 181 -5.87 29.07 15.19
N LEU A 182 -5.58 29.63 14.02
CA LEU A 182 -4.37 29.29 13.27
C LEU A 182 -3.10 29.76 14.00
N ARG A 183 -3.13 30.93 14.63
CA ARG A 183 -2.02 31.40 15.49
C ARG A 183 -1.79 30.48 16.70
N GLU A 184 -2.85 29.97 17.33
CA GLU A 184 -2.77 28.99 18.41
C GLU A 184 -2.12 27.67 17.96
N HIS A 185 -2.30 27.29 16.69
CA HIS A 185 -1.60 26.17 16.06
C HIS A 185 -0.17 26.47 15.58
N GLY A 186 0.34 27.68 15.85
CA GLY A 186 1.73 28.07 15.60
C GLY A 186 2.00 28.69 14.23
N TYR A 187 0.98 29.05 13.46
CA TYR A 187 1.20 29.66 12.14
C TYR A 187 1.52 31.16 12.22
N PRO A 188 2.50 31.67 11.46
CA PRO A 188 2.87 33.08 11.42
C PRO A 188 1.92 33.88 10.51
N LEU A 189 0.65 34.02 10.91
CA LEU A 189 -0.32 34.82 10.15
C LEU A 189 -0.06 36.32 10.35
N PRO A 190 -0.13 37.13 9.27
CA PRO A 190 -0.22 38.58 9.40
C PRO A 190 -1.58 38.98 10.00
N ASP A 191 -1.68 40.23 10.47
CA ASP A 191 -2.96 40.80 10.87
C ASP A 191 -3.90 40.87 9.65
N LEU A 192 -4.99 40.12 9.69
CA LEU A 192 -5.93 40.04 8.57
C LEU A 192 -6.92 41.23 8.55
N SER A 193 -7.00 42.00 9.64
CA SER A 193 -7.91 43.14 9.76
C SER A 193 -7.51 44.33 8.88
N THR A 194 -6.25 44.39 8.45
CA THR A 194 -5.71 45.45 7.59
C THR A 194 -6.08 45.27 6.12
N PHE A 195 -6.64 44.13 5.74
CA PHE A 195 -7.04 43.85 4.35
C PHE A 195 -8.53 44.12 4.16
N SER A 196 -8.95 44.24 2.90
CA SER A 196 -10.38 44.22 2.57
C SER A 196 -11.02 42.91 3.04
N LEU A 197 -12.33 42.93 3.28
CA LEU A 197 -13.05 41.77 3.81
C LEU A 197 -12.87 40.52 2.92
N LEU A 198 -12.95 40.71 1.60
CA LEU A 198 -12.77 39.65 0.63
C LEU A 198 -11.34 39.07 0.64
N GLU A 199 -10.32 39.92 0.66
CA GLU A 199 -8.93 39.48 0.74
C GLU A 199 -8.61 38.76 2.06
N GLY A 200 -9.15 39.28 3.16
CA GLY A 200 -9.04 38.65 4.49
C GLY A 200 -9.63 37.25 4.50
N LEU A 201 -10.83 37.06 3.92
CA LEU A 201 -11.46 35.74 3.77
C LEU A 201 -10.64 34.80 2.88
N GLN A 202 -10.18 35.25 1.72
CA GLN A 202 -9.38 34.43 0.80
C GLN A 202 -8.07 33.97 1.44
N ARG A 203 -7.39 34.87 2.16
CA ARG A 203 -6.14 34.54 2.88
C ARG A 203 -6.41 33.55 4.01
N LEU A 204 -7.47 33.74 4.78
CA LEU A 204 -7.87 32.81 5.83
C LEU A 204 -8.16 31.41 5.25
N GLU A 205 -8.90 31.34 4.15
CA GLU A 205 -9.23 30.09 3.46
C GLU A 205 -7.96 29.36 2.97
N ALA A 206 -7.00 30.09 2.39
CA ALA A 206 -5.73 29.52 1.96
C ALA A 206 -4.96 28.87 3.14
N TRP A 207 -4.89 29.56 4.28
CA TRP A 207 -4.24 29.03 5.48
C TRP A 207 -4.99 27.84 6.08
N GLN A 208 -6.32 27.86 6.12
CA GLN A 208 -7.13 26.75 6.59
C GLN A 208 -6.97 25.50 5.71
N THR A 209 -6.91 25.70 4.40
CA THR A 209 -6.65 24.63 3.43
C THR A 209 -5.25 24.02 3.66
N PHE A 210 -4.24 24.87 3.82
CA PHE A 210 -2.89 24.42 4.15
C PHE A 210 -2.85 23.63 5.46
N HIS A 211 -3.49 24.12 6.51
CA HIS A 211 -3.58 23.43 7.79
C HIS A 211 -4.24 22.05 7.68
N THR A 212 -5.37 21.98 6.98
CA THR A 212 -6.12 20.73 6.77
C THR A 212 -5.27 19.71 6.00
N ASN A 213 -4.57 20.16 4.96
CA ASN A 213 -3.67 19.30 4.19
C ASN A 213 -2.52 18.80 5.06
N ARG A 214 -1.91 19.65 5.87
CA ARG A 214 -0.81 19.27 6.77
C ARG A 214 -1.25 18.22 7.77
N GLU A 215 -2.42 18.39 8.37
CA GLU A 215 -2.96 17.43 9.32
C GLU A 215 -3.30 16.09 8.63
N ARG A 216 -3.83 16.12 7.41
CA ARG A 216 -4.06 14.92 6.60
C ARG A 216 -2.76 14.16 6.32
N VAL A 217 -1.66 14.85 5.99
CA VAL A 217 -0.35 14.22 5.74
C VAL A 217 0.21 13.64 7.04
N ARG A 218 0.13 14.38 8.15
CA ARG A 218 0.52 13.88 9.48
C ARG A 218 -0.23 12.60 9.85
N LEU A 219 -1.55 12.59 9.70
CA LEU A 219 -2.38 11.40 9.94
C LEU A 219 -2.05 10.25 8.99
N SER A 220 -1.65 10.54 7.76
CA SER A 220 -1.20 9.50 6.81
C SER A 220 0.08 8.82 7.28
N ALA A 221 1.05 9.57 7.81
CA ALA A 221 2.26 8.98 8.40
C ALA A 221 1.91 8.04 9.57
N VAL A 222 1.04 8.49 10.47
CA VAL A 222 0.55 7.69 11.61
C VAL A 222 -0.18 6.43 11.14
N GLN A 223 -1.08 6.54 10.17
CA GLN A 223 -1.90 5.39 9.77
C GLN A 223 -1.17 4.39 8.88
N LEU A 224 -0.28 4.87 8.01
CA LEU A 224 0.31 4.05 6.95
C LEU A 224 1.74 3.59 7.26
N ILE A 225 2.51 4.37 8.02
CA ILE A 225 3.92 4.06 8.31
C ILE A 225 4.07 3.50 9.72
N GLN A 226 3.40 4.07 10.73
CA GLN A 226 3.55 3.66 12.13
C GLN A 226 3.34 2.16 12.38
N PRO A 227 2.40 1.45 11.71
CA PRO A 227 2.24 0.01 11.90
C PRO A 227 3.49 -0.80 11.52
N PHE A 228 4.32 -0.29 10.61
CA PHE A 228 5.56 -0.93 10.15
C PHE A 228 6.78 -0.40 10.90
N ASP A 229 6.87 0.93 11.07
CA ASP A 229 8.00 1.61 11.68
C ASP A 229 7.52 2.86 12.46
N PRO A 230 7.42 2.77 13.80
CA PRO A 230 6.97 3.88 14.63
C PRO A 230 7.97 5.03 14.71
N ASP A 231 9.26 4.75 14.59
CA ASP A 231 10.31 5.78 14.68
C ASP A 231 10.31 6.63 13.40
N LEU A 232 10.17 5.98 12.24
CA LEU A 232 10.06 6.66 10.95
C LEU A 232 8.78 7.49 10.84
N ALA A 233 7.65 6.97 11.33
CA ALA A 233 6.41 7.75 11.41
C ALA A 233 6.58 9.02 12.26
N THR A 234 7.28 8.91 13.39
CA THR A 234 7.59 10.04 14.27
C THR A 234 8.47 11.09 13.58
N GLU A 235 9.41 10.68 12.73
CA GLU A 235 10.22 11.60 11.92
C GLU A 235 9.36 12.35 10.91
N PHE A 236 8.49 11.66 10.17
CA PHE A 236 7.57 12.29 9.23
C PHE A 236 6.60 13.25 9.93
N GLU A 237 6.10 12.93 11.12
CA GLU A 237 5.30 13.85 11.92
C GLU A 237 6.09 15.11 12.32
N ARG A 238 7.36 14.95 12.72
CA ARG A 238 8.22 16.09 13.05
C ARG A 238 8.45 16.99 11.84
N GLN A 239 8.72 16.38 10.68
CA GLN A 239 8.88 17.10 9.42
C GLN A 239 7.59 17.85 9.05
N CYS A 240 6.41 17.21 9.13
CA CYS A 240 5.11 17.85 8.93
C CYS A 240 4.86 19.02 9.89
N ASN A 241 5.30 18.92 11.15
CA ASN A 241 5.12 19.97 12.15
C ASN A 241 6.07 21.17 11.97
N SER A 242 7.21 20.96 11.31
CA SER A 242 8.14 22.04 10.95
C SER A 242 7.64 22.91 9.80
N MET A 243 6.77 22.37 8.93
CA MET A 243 6.20 23.10 7.80
C MET A 243 5.06 24.03 8.25
N GLN A 244 5.35 25.32 8.31
CA GLN A 244 4.46 26.35 8.87
C GLN A 244 4.18 27.50 7.90
N ALA A 245 4.75 27.49 6.69
CA ALA A 245 4.57 28.55 5.71
C ALA A 245 3.76 28.08 4.49
N LEU A 246 2.89 28.95 3.97
CA LEU A 246 2.14 28.70 2.72
C LEU A 246 3.05 28.39 1.52
N THR A 247 4.27 28.94 1.49
CA THR A 247 5.27 28.65 0.45
C THR A 247 5.74 27.20 0.43
N GLU A 248 5.52 26.46 1.51
CA GLU A 248 5.91 25.05 1.66
C GLU A 248 4.81 24.08 1.20
N ALA A 249 3.71 24.58 0.61
CA ALA A 249 2.60 23.74 0.15
C ALA A 249 3.03 22.67 -0.88
N GLU A 250 3.97 22.99 -1.76
CA GLU A 250 4.55 22.01 -2.71
C GLU A 250 5.39 20.96 -1.98
N ALA A 251 6.22 21.39 -1.01
CA ALA A 251 7.03 20.48 -0.20
C ALA A 251 6.16 19.53 0.64
N LEU A 252 5.05 20.02 1.19
CA LEU A 252 4.06 19.20 1.90
C LEU A 252 3.39 18.18 0.97
N THR A 253 3.13 18.55 -0.28
CA THR A 253 2.57 17.63 -1.29
C THR A 253 3.58 16.54 -1.65
N ALA A 254 4.85 16.91 -1.85
CA ALA A 254 5.93 15.95 -2.09
C ALA A 254 6.11 14.97 -0.91
N LEU A 255 6.03 15.47 0.33
CA LEU A 255 6.08 14.63 1.53
C LEU A 255 4.89 13.64 1.57
N ALA A 256 3.70 14.07 1.18
CA ALA A 256 2.54 13.20 1.08
C ALA A 256 2.76 12.07 0.07
N GLU A 257 3.33 12.38 -1.10
CA GLU A 257 3.67 11.40 -2.13
C GLU A 257 4.74 10.41 -1.67
N GLU A 258 5.75 10.91 -0.94
CA GLU A 258 6.80 10.08 -0.34
C GLU A 258 6.22 9.06 0.66
N ILE A 259 5.38 9.53 1.60
CA ILE A 259 4.68 8.67 2.58
C ILE A 259 3.84 7.60 1.86
N GLN A 260 3.08 7.99 0.83
CA GLN A 260 2.24 7.05 0.08
C GLN A 260 3.08 6.00 -0.66
N THR A 261 4.16 6.42 -1.32
CA THR A 261 5.04 5.51 -2.07
C THR A 261 5.73 4.52 -1.14
N LEU A 262 6.22 5.01 0.00
CA LEU A 262 6.85 4.16 1.01
C LEU A 262 5.84 3.17 1.59
N ALA A 263 4.64 3.62 1.97
CA ALA A 263 3.58 2.76 2.49
C ALA A 263 3.20 1.65 1.50
N GLN A 264 3.05 1.98 0.22
CA GLN A 264 2.78 1.00 -0.83
C GLN A 264 3.92 -0.02 -0.97
N THR A 265 5.16 0.42 -0.83
CA THR A 265 6.33 -0.45 -0.92
C THR A 265 6.39 -1.42 0.26
N LEU A 266 6.14 -0.93 1.49
CA LEU A 266 6.09 -1.76 2.70
C LEU A 266 4.96 -2.79 2.64
N GLU A 267 3.76 -2.36 2.23
CA GLU A 267 2.61 -3.24 2.08
C GLU A 267 2.82 -4.28 0.97
N GLY A 268 3.45 -3.90 -0.15
CA GLY A 268 3.82 -4.83 -1.22
C GLY A 268 4.77 -5.93 -0.75
N ARG A 269 5.80 -5.56 0.04
CA ARG A 269 6.75 -6.50 0.65
C ARG A 269 6.07 -7.43 1.65
N ARG A 270 5.20 -6.88 2.52
CA ARG A 270 4.40 -7.66 3.50
C ARG A 270 3.52 -8.70 2.84
N ARG A 271 2.86 -8.35 1.73
CA ARG A 271 2.03 -9.28 0.95
C ARG A 271 2.87 -10.39 0.33
N ALA A 272 3.99 -10.06 -0.30
CA ALA A 272 4.88 -11.06 -0.90
C ALA A 272 5.36 -12.10 0.13
N LEU A 273 5.71 -11.66 1.34
CA LEU A 273 6.07 -12.58 2.43
C LEU A 273 4.88 -13.37 2.96
N SER A 274 3.72 -12.74 3.09
CA SER A 274 2.49 -13.45 3.49
C SER A 274 2.15 -14.55 2.50
N ASP A 275 2.23 -14.27 1.19
CA ASP A 275 1.98 -15.26 0.14
C ASP A 275 2.97 -16.44 0.19
N ALA A 276 4.24 -16.17 0.49
CA ALA A 276 5.24 -17.22 0.70
C ALA A 276 4.89 -18.10 1.92
N ILE A 277 4.49 -17.50 3.04
CA ILE A 277 4.06 -18.21 4.25
C ILE A 277 2.81 -19.05 3.96
N GLN A 278 1.82 -18.50 3.26
CA GLN A 278 0.60 -19.24 2.87
C GLN A 278 0.93 -20.42 1.94
N THR A 279 1.89 -20.25 1.03
CA THR A 279 2.37 -21.34 0.17
C THR A 279 2.96 -22.48 1.02
N TRP A 280 3.80 -22.15 2.01
CA TRP A 280 4.37 -23.15 2.92
C TRP A 280 3.30 -23.81 3.80
N ARG A 281 2.29 -23.07 4.26
CA ARG A 281 1.13 -23.66 4.96
C ARG A 281 0.37 -24.64 4.06
N GLY A 282 0.18 -24.30 2.78
CA GLY A 282 -0.42 -25.19 1.79
C GLY A 282 0.38 -26.48 1.55
N GLN A 283 1.69 -26.45 1.81
CA GLN A 283 2.57 -27.62 1.78
C GLN A 283 2.58 -28.41 3.10
N GLY A 284 1.79 -28.00 4.10
CA GLY A 284 1.66 -28.67 5.39
C GLY A 284 2.55 -28.14 6.50
N ILE A 285 3.23 -27.01 6.32
CA ILE A 285 4.01 -26.37 7.39
C ILE A 285 3.08 -25.64 8.37
N VAL A 286 3.32 -25.83 9.67
CA VAL A 286 2.56 -25.20 10.75
C VAL A 286 3.33 -24.00 11.27
N PHE A 287 2.77 -22.80 11.10
CA PHE A 287 3.28 -21.58 11.70
C PHE A 287 2.46 -21.21 12.95
N PRO A 288 3.07 -20.60 13.99
CA PRO A 288 2.39 -20.29 15.25
C PRO A 288 1.30 -19.21 15.15
N HIS A 289 1.30 -18.42 14.08
CA HIS A 289 0.33 -17.36 13.84
C HIS A 289 -0.57 -17.77 12.67
N GLU A 290 -1.86 -17.48 12.77
CA GLU A 290 -2.81 -17.66 11.67
C GLU A 290 -2.96 -16.36 10.86
N GLY A 291 -3.25 -16.50 9.56
CA GLY A 291 -3.47 -15.34 8.69
C GLY A 291 -2.21 -14.70 8.15
N ASP A 292 -2.36 -13.46 7.69
CA ASP A 292 -1.30 -12.70 7.04
C ASP A 292 -0.31 -12.13 8.05
N LEU A 293 0.90 -11.83 7.56
CA LEU A 293 1.95 -11.24 8.38
C LEU A 293 1.52 -9.88 8.92
N HIS A 294 1.68 -9.65 10.22
CA HIS A 294 1.39 -8.35 10.83
C HIS A 294 2.44 -7.31 10.37
N PRO A 295 2.05 -6.04 10.10
CA PRO A 295 2.97 -4.99 9.66
C PRO A 295 4.24 -4.82 10.52
N SER A 296 4.12 -4.94 11.85
CA SER A 296 5.25 -4.80 12.79
C SER A 296 6.34 -5.86 12.61
N ASP A 297 5.96 -7.02 12.07
CA ASP A 297 6.83 -8.19 12.01
C ASP A 297 7.58 -8.25 10.68
N LEU A 298 7.29 -7.33 9.75
CA LEU A 298 7.83 -7.30 8.40
C LEU A 298 9.36 -7.36 8.40
N MET A 299 10.02 -6.47 9.15
CA MET A 299 11.47 -6.35 9.13
C MET A 299 12.17 -7.59 9.72
N GLU A 300 11.61 -8.15 10.79
CA GLU A 300 12.12 -9.38 11.40
C GLU A 300 11.99 -10.56 10.43
N TRP A 301 10.86 -10.67 9.75
CA TRP A 301 10.63 -11.71 8.77
C TRP A 301 11.52 -11.58 7.54
N GLU A 302 11.78 -10.37 7.06
CA GLU A 302 12.70 -10.16 5.93
C GLU A 302 14.13 -10.51 6.29
N ALA A 303 14.59 -10.16 7.49
CA ALA A 303 15.92 -10.52 7.97
C ALA A 303 16.10 -12.04 8.07
N ASN A 304 15.05 -12.76 8.46
CA ASN A 304 15.08 -14.20 8.68
C ASN A 304 14.56 -15.02 7.49
N HIS A 305 14.03 -14.40 6.43
CA HIS A 305 13.29 -15.10 5.37
C HIS A 305 14.08 -16.25 4.74
N ASP A 306 15.32 -15.99 4.33
CA ASP A 306 16.17 -16.99 3.67
C ASP A 306 16.48 -18.17 4.60
N THR A 307 16.67 -17.89 5.89
CA THR A 307 16.94 -18.93 6.89
C THR A 307 15.70 -19.80 7.11
N VAL A 308 14.52 -19.20 7.21
CA VAL A 308 13.25 -19.93 7.33
C VAL A 308 12.98 -20.74 6.06
N ALA A 309 13.19 -20.16 4.87
CA ALA A 309 13.00 -20.84 3.59
C ALA A 309 13.92 -22.06 3.45
N ALA A 310 15.18 -21.95 3.88
CA ALA A 310 16.12 -23.07 3.88
C ALA A 310 15.66 -24.19 4.84
N THR A 311 15.21 -23.83 6.04
CA THR A 311 14.68 -24.78 7.03
C THR A 311 13.41 -25.47 6.53
N VAL A 312 12.47 -24.72 5.95
CA VAL A 312 11.25 -25.27 5.31
C VAL A 312 11.62 -26.25 4.21
N LYS A 313 12.54 -25.91 3.31
CA LYS A 313 12.99 -26.79 2.23
C LYS A 313 13.59 -28.09 2.78
N ARG A 314 14.45 -28.00 3.80
CA ARG A 314 15.01 -29.19 4.47
C ARG A 314 13.91 -30.04 5.10
N HIS A 315 12.99 -29.42 5.83
CA HIS A 315 11.88 -30.10 6.50
C HIS A 315 10.98 -30.84 5.51
N LEU A 316 10.57 -30.18 4.43
CA LEU A 316 9.73 -30.80 3.40
C LEU A 316 10.43 -31.97 2.70
N GLY A 317 11.76 -31.90 2.49
CA GLY A 317 12.54 -33.03 1.97
C GLY A 317 12.53 -34.24 2.93
N LEU A 318 12.61 -34.00 4.24
CA LEU A 318 12.49 -35.06 5.24
C LEU A 318 11.07 -35.63 5.30
N VAL A 319 10.04 -34.78 5.18
CA VAL A 319 8.64 -35.21 5.11
C VAL A 319 8.40 -36.09 3.88
N GLU A 320 8.99 -35.78 2.72
CA GLU A 320 8.91 -36.62 1.52
C GLU A 320 9.54 -38.01 1.75
N GLN A 321 10.73 -38.06 2.36
CA GLN A 321 11.39 -39.31 2.72
C GLN A 321 10.58 -40.12 3.75
N TRP A 322 10.06 -39.45 4.78
CA TRP A 322 9.19 -40.05 5.77
C TRP A 322 7.92 -40.64 5.13
N ASN A 323 7.28 -39.92 4.21
CA ASN A 323 6.10 -40.38 3.49
C ASN A 323 6.37 -41.65 2.67
N ARG A 324 7.59 -41.77 2.11
CA ARG A 324 8.02 -43.01 1.44
C ARG A 324 8.04 -44.17 2.42
N PHE A 325 8.60 -44.02 3.62
CA PHE A 325 8.59 -45.08 4.63
C PHE A 325 7.19 -45.37 5.17
N ALA A 326 6.36 -44.36 5.39
CA ALA A 326 4.99 -44.50 5.87
C ALA A 326 4.12 -45.35 4.92
N ARG A 327 4.39 -45.28 3.60
CA ARG A 327 3.72 -46.12 2.60
C ARG A 327 3.95 -47.61 2.82
N TYR A 328 5.13 -48.01 3.29
CA TYR A 328 5.48 -49.40 3.55
C TYR A 328 5.27 -49.80 5.01
N ARG A 329 5.34 -48.85 5.97
CA ARG A 329 5.31 -49.10 7.41
C ARG A 329 4.46 -48.12 8.22
N PRO A 330 3.13 -48.06 8.01
CA PRO A 330 2.27 -47.09 8.69
C PRO A 330 2.25 -47.25 10.23
N SER A 331 2.43 -48.46 10.75
CA SER A 331 2.44 -48.73 12.19
C SER A 331 3.69 -48.23 12.91
N GLN A 332 4.85 -48.20 12.23
CA GLN A 332 6.11 -47.73 12.81
C GLN A 332 6.26 -46.21 12.65
N THR A 333 5.70 -45.63 11.59
CA THR A 333 5.71 -44.18 11.37
C THR A 333 4.68 -43.42 12.20
N ALA A 334 3.61 -44.06 12.67
CA ALA A 334 2.56 -43.42 13.47
C ALA A 334 3.10 -42.67 14.70
N ALA A 335 4.18 -43.16 15.31
CA ALA A 335 4.80 -42.51 16.47
C ALA A 335 5.45 -41.16 16.14
N SER A 336 5.89 -40.94 14.90
CA SER A 336 6.61 -39.73 14.46
C SER A 336 5.79 -38.79 13.58
N GLU A 337 4.50 -39.10 13.32
CA GLU A 337 3.60 -38.26 12.51
C GLU A 337 3.40 -36.87 13.10
N HIS A 338 3.46 -36.73 14.43
CA HIS A 338 3.34 -35.45 15.13
C HIS A 338 4.50 -34.47 14.85
N LEU A 339 5.61 -34.93 14.26
CA LEU A 339 6.76 -34.09 13.89
C LEU A 339 6.55 -33.38 12.55
N LEU A 340 5.55 -33.80 11.77
CA LEU A 340 5.31 -33.28 10.42
C LEU A 340 4.82 -31.83 10.49
N GLY A 341 5.33 -30.99 9.59
CA GLY A 341 4.97 -29.57 9.53
C GLY A 341 5.59 -28.66 10.62
N HIS A 342 6.12 -29.21 11.71
CA HIS A 342 6.69 -28.46 12.82
C HIS A 342 8.19 -28.18 12.63
N LEU A 343 8.54 -26.95 12.22
CA LEU A 343 9.92 -26.55 11.89
C LEU A 343 10.88 -26.58 13.09
N ASP A 344 10.37 -26.42 14.32
CA ASP A 344 11.15 -26.55 15.55
C ASP A 344 11.60 -28.00 15.82
N GLN A 345 10.99 -28.96 15.13
CA GLN A 345 11.25 -30.40 15.29
C GLN A 345 11.96 -31.01 14.10
N THR A 346 12.47 -30.20 13.15
CA THR A 346 13.16 -30.68 11.95
C THR A 346 14.34 -31.61 12.27
N GLU A 347 15.12 -31.33 13.33
CA GLU A 347 16.23 -32.20 13.73
C GLU A 347 15.74 -33.57 14.22
N ARG A 348 14.69 -33.61 15.04
CA ARG A 348 14.09 -34.87 15.50
C ARG A 348 13.49 -35.68 14.36
N LEU A 349 12.84 -35.01 13.41
CA LEU A 349 12.33 -35.67 12.21
C LEU A 349 13.49 -36.28 11.40
N GLN A 350 14.60 -35.57 11.30
CA GLN A 350 15.78 -36.10 10.63
C GLN A 350 16.32 -37.35 11.33
N ASP A 351 16.49 -37.33 12.64
CA ASP A 351 16.99 -38.49 13.40
C ASP A 351 16.13 -39.73 13.14
N VAL A 352 14.79 -39.56 13.13
CA VAL A 352 13.84 -40.64 12.83
C VAL A 352 14.02 -41.15 11.40
N VAL A 353 14.10 -40.26 10.41
CA VAL A 353 14.26 -40.64 9.00
C VAL A 353 15.60 -41.38 8.79
N ASP A 354 16.68 -40.88 9.41
CA ASP A 354 18.01 -41.48 9.33
C ASP A 354 18.03 -42.88 10.02
N GLU A 355 17.34 -43.04 11.15
CA GLU A 355 17.17 -44.35 11.82
C GLU A 355 16.40 -45.33 10.93
N MET A 356 15.29 -44.88 10.31
CA MET A 356 14.49 -45.72 9.41
C MET A 356 15.28 -46.15 8.16
N ASP A 357 16.05 -45.23 7.57
CA ASP A 357 16.93 -45.54 6.43
C ASP A 357 18.07 -46.49 6.83
N GLY A 358 18.64 -46.30 8.02
CA GLY A 358 19.64 -47.19 8.59
C GLY A 358 19.11 -48.62 8.78
N LEU A 359 17.93 -48.76 9.38
CA LEU A 359 17.26 -50.06 9.54
C LEU A 359 16.93 -50.70 8.18
N TRP A 360 16.47 -49.91 7.20
CA TRP A 360 16.17 -50.40 5.86
C TRP A 360 17.41 -51.03 5.21
N LYS A 361 18.53 -50.30 5.22
CA LYS A 361 19.81 -50.77 4.66
C LYS A 361 20.34 -52.00 5.38
N GLN A 362 20.22 -52.06 6.70
CA GLN A 362 20.63 -53.24 7.48
C GLN A 362 19.85 -54.47 7.05
N LEU A 363 18.52 -54.37 6.96
CA LEU A 363 17.67 -55.49 6.55
C LEU A 363 17.92 -55.91 5.11
N GLU A 364 18.19 -54.95 4.23
CA GLU A 364 18.59 -55.23 2.85
C GLU A 364 19.87 -56.07 2.82
N LEU A 365 20.91 -55.65 3.54
CA LEU A 365 22.18 -56.35 3.63
C LEU A 365 22.03 -57.74 4.26
N ASP A 366 21.31 -57.85 5.37
CA ASP A 366 21.08 -59.11 6.06
C ASP A 366 20.29 -60.10 5.19
N GLY A 367 19.26 -59.60 4.50
CA GLY A 367 18.47 -60.40 3.57
C GLY A 367 19.29 -60.87 2.37
N LEU A 368 20.10 -60.00 1.77
CA LEU A 368 20.99 -60.36 0.67
C LEU A 368 22.04 -61.39 1.10
N ALA A 369 22.66 -61.22 2.28
CA ALA A 369 23.63 -62.18 2.82
C ALA A 369 23.00 -63.55 3.11
N LEU A 370 21.77 -63.57 3.64
CA LEU A 370 21.03 -64.81 3.86
C LEU A 370 20.73 -65.52 2.54
N LEU A 371 20.23 -64.79 1.52
CA LEU A 371 19.97 -65.36 0.20
C LEU A 371 21.25 -65.85 -0.48
N GLU A 372 22.36 -65.12 -0.33
CA GLU A 372 23.67 -65.53 -0.84
C GLU A 372 24.09 -66.89 -0.26
N SER A 373 23.84 -67.17 1.02
CA SER A 373 24.15 -68.48 1.61
C SER A 373 23.37 -69.64 0.96
N TYR A 374 22.10 -69.42 0.62
CA TYR A 374 21.27 -70.41 -0.07
C TYR A 374 21.60 -70.54 -1.56
N GLU A 375 21.99 -69.45 -2.21
CA GLU A 375 22.48 -69.47 -3.60
C GLU A 375 23.77 -70.28 -3.71
N HIS A 376 24.70 -70.12 -2.76
CA HIS A 376 25.92 -70.94 -2.66
C HIS A 376 25.60 -72.43 -2.40
N ALA A 377 24.51 -72.73 -1.69
CA ALA A 377 24.01 -74.08 -1.50
C ALA A 377 23.27 -74.64 -2.74
N GLY A 378 23.17 -73.87 -3.82
CA GLY A 378 22.63 -74.29 -5.11
C GLY A 378 21.15 -73.94 -5.35
N LEU A 379 20.51 -73.17 -4.47
CA LEU A 379 19.12 -72.73 -4.68
C LEU A 379 19.05 -71.51 -5.62
N ASN A 380 18.02 -71.46 -6.47
CA ASN A 380 17.71 -70.27 -7.26
C ASN A 380 16.86 -69.28 -6.44
N VAL A 381 17.47 -68.16 -6.06
CA VAL A 381 16.87 -67.10 -5.22
C VAL A 381 16.78 -65.74 -5.92
N GLY A 382 16.89 -65.68 -7.24
CA GLY A 382 17.01 -64.42 -7.99
C GLY A 382 15.83 -63.45 -7.80
N THR A 383 14.60 -63.95 -7.75
CA THR A 383 13.40 -63.14 -7.49
C THR A 383 13.33 -62.63 -6.06
N TRP A 384 13.80 -63.42 -5.09
CA TRP A 384 13.87 -63.03 -3.68
C TRP A 384 14.89 -61.91 -3.48
N ARG A 385 16.02 -61.94 -4.21
CA ARG A 385 17.01 -60.85 -4.21
C ARG A 385 16.39 -59.52 -4.63
N GLN A 386 15.60 -59.52 -5.71
CA GLN A 386 14.90 -58.31 -6.16
C GLN A 386 13.89 -57.83 -5.11
N ARG A 387 13.12 -58.76 -4.50
CA ARG A 387 12.17 -58.43 -3.43
C ARG A 387 12.84 -57.83 -2.20
N VAL A 388 14.03 -58.32 -1.81
CA VAL A 388 14.79 -57.76 -0.69
C VAL A 388 15.20 -56.31 -0.98
N VAL A 389 15.63 -56.00 -2.19
CA VAL A 389 15.99 -54.61 -2.57
C VAL A 389 14.74 -53.70 -2.58
N ASP A 390 13.62 -54.21 -3.09
CA ASP A 390 12.38 -53.43 -3.24
C ASP A 390 11.64 -53.21 -1.89
N ASP A 391 11.60 -54.22 -1.03
CA ASP A 391 10.96 -54.22 0.29
C ASP A 391 11.66 -55.23 1.23
N PRO A 392 12.79 -54.84 1.86
CA PRO A 392 13.58 -55.74 2.70
C PRO A 392 12.79 -56.31 3.86
N MET A 393 11.90 -55.53 4.49
CA MET A 393 11.17 -55.97 5.68
C MET A 393 10.18 -57.09 5.41
N ASN A 394 9.22 -56.82 4.51
CA ASN A 394 8.19 -57.80 4.18
C ASN A 394 8.85 -59.06 3.61
N THR A 395 9.89 -58.86 2.81
CA THR A 395 10.67 -59.97 2.28
C THR A 395 11.35 -60.76 3.39
N MET A 396 11.97 -60.13 4.38
CA MET A 396 12.58 -60.82 5.53
C MET A 396 11.57 -61.58 6.39
N GLU A 397 10.38 -61.03 6.64
CA GLU A 397 9.29 -61.75 7.33
C GLU A 397 8.87 -63.00 6.55
N ARG A 398 8.69 -62.87 5.23
CA ARG A 398 8.35 -63.99 4.35
C ARG A 398 9.48 -65.02 4.25
N MET A 399 10.72 -64.56 4.17
CA MET A 399 11.93 -65.40 4.16
C MET A 399 12.03 -66.21 5.44
N THR A 400 11.65 -65.64 6.59
CA THR A 400 11.64 -66.36 7.87
C THR A 400 10.68 -67.56 7.85
N VAL A 401 9.53 -67.42 7.19
CA VAL A 401 8.55 -68.51 7.02
C VAL A 401 9.03 -69.57 6.02
N GLU A 402 9.63 -69.16 4.90
CA GLU A 402 10.13 -70.08 3.88
C GLU A 402 11.45 -70.77 4.29
N ARG A 403 12.11 -70.30 5.36
CA ARG A 403 13.41 -70.78 5.82
C ARG A 403 13.44 -72.29 6.05
N GLU A 404 12.43 -72.83 6.73
CA GLU A 404 12.37 -74.27 7.02
C GLU A 404 12.33 -75.12 5.74
N ARG A 405 11.68 -74.60 4.69
CA ARG A 405 11.63 -75.29 3.39
C ARG A 405 12.95 -75.18 2.65
N TRP A 406 13.61 -74.03 2.68
CA TRP A 406 14.94 -73.86 2.08
C TRP A 406 15.97 -74.76 2.77
N ASP A 407 15.95 -74.82 4.10
CA ASP A 407 16.83 -75.71 4.87
C ASP A 407 16.59 -77.17 4.49
N ALA A 408 15.33 -77.61 4.41
CA ALA A 408 14.99 -78.98 3.99
C ALA A 408 15.42 -79.29 2.55
N ARG A 409 15.34 -78.32 1.64
CA ARG A 409 15.80 -78.46 0.25
C ARG A 409 17.31 -78.61 0.18
N VAL A 410 18.06 -77.75 0.88
CA VAL A 410 19.52 -77.82 0.96
C VAL A 410 19.96 -79.15 1.57
N GLU A 411 19.34 -79.59 2.65
CA GLU A 411 19.63 -80.89 3.28
C GLU A 411 19.42 -82.05 2.30
N LEU A 412 18.28 -82.09 1.59
CA LEU A 412 18.01 -83.11 0.58
C LEU A 412 18.99 -83.07 -0.59
N MET A 413 19.41 -81.88 -1.03
CA MET A 413 20.44 -81.73 -2.07
C MET A 413 21.79 -82.28 -1.59
N MET A 414 22.18 -82.02 -0.35
CA MET A 414 23.39 -82.60 0.25
C MET A 414 23.29 -84.12 0.39
N GLU A 415 22.14 -84.65 0.80
CA GLU A 415 21.92 -86.10 0.88
C GLU A 415 21.99 -86.78 -0.49
N LEU A 416 21.42 -86.14 -1.52
CA LEU A 416 21.47 -86.58 -2.92
C LEU A 416 22.91 -86.58 -3.47
N ASP A 417 23.67 -85.52 -3.22
CA ASP A 417 25.10 -85.44 -3.59
C ASP A 417 25.95 -86.49 -2.85
N GLY A 418 25.54 -86.87 -1.65
CA GLY A 418 26.17 -87.93 -0.85
C GLY A 418 25.81 -89.36 -1.28
N LEU A 419 24.84 -89.55 -2.18
CA LEU A 419 24.47 -90.88 -2.68
C LEU A 419 25.57 -91.45 -3.58
N ASP A 420 25.94 -92.70 -3.32
CA ASP A 420 26.74 -93.48 -4.26
C ASP A 420 25.91 -93.81 -5.52
N VAL A 421 26.29 -93.18 -6.64
CA VAL A 421 25.65 -93.32 -7.96
C VAL A 421 26.56 -94.00 -8.99
N SER A 422 27.70 -94.54 -8.57
CA SER A 422 28.74 -95.14 -9.45
C SER A 422 28.22 -96.25 -10.37
N PHE A 423 27.20 -96.99 -9.93
CA PHE A 423 26.62 -98.10 -10.68
C PHE A 423 25.40 -97.72 -11.54
N SER A 424 24.49 -96.89 -11.01
CA SER A 424 23.26 -96.46 -11.69
C SER A 424 22.57 -95.31 -10.96
N GLY A 425 21.90 -94.39 -11.67
CA GLY A 425 21.03 -93.37 -11.09
C GLY A 425 21.56 -91.94 -11.09
N ALA A 426 22.73 -91.68 -11.68
CA ALA A 426 23.34 -90.35 -11.74
C ALA A 426 22.46 -89.29 -12.43
N GLU A 427 21.83 -89.62 -13.57
CA GLU A 427 20.91 -88.70 -14.26
C GLU A 427 19.65 -88.40 -13.41
N GLU A 428 19.17 -89.41 -12.68
CA GLU A 428 17.97 -89.30 -11.86
C GLU A 428 18.21 -88.46 -10.60
N VAL A 429 19.40 -88.56 -10.01
CA VAL A 429 19.87 -87.69 -8.93
C VAL A 429 20.06 -86.26 -9.44
N ALA A 430 20.72 -86.07 -10.58
CA ALA A 430 20.95 -84.73 -11.16
C ALA A 430 19.63 -83.99 -11.48
N LEU A 431 18.64 -84.68 -12.04
CA LEU A 431 17.32 -84.11 -12.32
C LEU A 431 16.60 -83.67 -11.03
N ARG A 432 16.70 -84.47 -9.97
CA ARG A 432 16.09 -84.18 -8.66
C ARG A 432 16.79 -83.03 -7.94
N THR A 433 18.13 -82.97 -8.01
CA THR A 433 18.89 -81.82 -7.51
C THR A 433 18.50 -80.54 -8.25
N GLN A 434 18.33 -80.58 -9.58
CA GLN A 434 17.86 -79.43 -10.35
C GLN A 434 16.43 -79.02 -9.98
N LEU A 435 15.54 -79.98 -9.72
CA LEU A 435 14.17 -79.71 -9.27
C LEU A 435 14.18 -79.03 -7.88
N LEU A 436 14.98 -79.53 -6.94
CA LEU A 436 15.14 -78.96 -5.60
C LEU A 436 15.80 -77.56 -5.63
N ALA A 437 16.63 -77.28 -6.63
CA ALA A 437 17.23 -75.96 -6.86
C ALA A 437 16.24 -74.92 -7.41
N SER A 438 15.11 -75.34 -8.00
CA SER A 438 14.13 -74.42 -8.60
C SER A 438 13.41 -73.54 -7.56
N GLU A 439 12.89 -72.40 -7.96
CA GLU A 439 12.45 -71.36 -7.03
C GLU A 439 11.31 -71.81 -6.08
N ASP A 440 10.35 -72.59 -6.58
CA ASP A 440 9.13 -72.97 -5.88
C ASP A 440 8.99 -74.51 -5.81
N VAL A 441 9.14 -75.06 -4.61
CA VAL A 441 9.09 -76.50 -4.35
C VAL A 441 8.10 -76.76 -3.23
N GLY A 442 7.01 -77.46 -3.57
CA GLY A 442 5.95 -77.82 -2.62
C GLY A 442 6.39 -78.89 -1.60
N SER A 443 5.66 -78.98 -0.49
CA SER A 443 5.92 -79.97 0.56
C SER A 443 5.78 -81.42 0.10
N ASP A 444 4.89 -81.66 -0.86
CA ASP A 444 4.69 -82.95 -1.52
C ASP A 444 5.93 -83.41 -2.28
N VAL A 445 6.59 -82.48 -2.98
CA VAL A 445 7.86 -82.74 -3.67
C VAL A 445 8.95 -83.04 -2.65
N LEU A 446 9.05 -82.30 -1.55
CA LEU A 446 10.03 -82.56 -0.49
C LEU A 446 9.86 -83.95 0.14
N GLU A 447 8.61 -84.38 0.36
CA GLU A 447 8.32 -85.71 0.89
C GLU A 447 8.69 -86.82 -0.11
N GLU A 448 8.41 -86.64 -1.40
CA GLU A 448 8.84 -87.57 -2.46
C GLU A 448 10.36 -87.68 -2.52
N MET A 449 11.07 -86.55 -2.48
CA MET A 449 12.54 -86.52 -2.52
C MET A 449 13.15 -87.21 -1.30
N ARG A 450 12.61 -86.98 -0.10
CA ARG A 450 13.03 -87.69 1.11
C ARG A 450 12.79 -89.19 1.00
N GLY A 451 11.63 -89.59 0.47
CA GLY A 451 11.31 -90.99 0.19
C GLY A 451 12.23 -91.62 -0.86
N PHE A 452 12.67 -90.85 -1.85
CA PHE A 452 13.66 -91.27 -2.85
C PHE A 452 15.03 -91.49 -2.21
N VAL A 453 15.56 -90.51 -1.47
CA VAL A 453 16.86 -90.62 -0.78
C VAL A 453 16.89 -91.85 0.14
N GLN A 454 15.86 -92.06 0.96
CA GLN A 454 15.81 -93.22 1.87
C GLN A 454 15.78 -94.57 1.13
N ARG A 455 15.14 -94.63 -0.04
CA ARG A 455 15.12 -95.84 -0.88
C ARG A 455 16.49 -96.06 -1.53
N ALA A 456 17.12 -95.00 -2.03
CA ALA A 456 18.45 -95.04 -2.62
C ALA A 456 19.51 -95.45 -1.59
N GLN A 457 19.54 -94.83 -0.40
CA GLN A 457 20.45 -95.22 0.69
C GLN A 457 20.27 -96.68 1.11
N ARG A 458 19.02 -97.16 1.25
CA ARG A 458 18.75 -98.59 1.55
C ARG A 458 19.25 -99.52 0.45
N ARG A 459 19.08 -99.13 -0.82
CA ARG A 459 19.61 -99.90 -1.96
C ARG A 459 21.13 -99.93 -1.94
N ASN A 460 21.79 -98.79 -1.75
CA ASN A 460 23.24 -98.68 -1.69
C ASN A 460 23.82 -99.49 -0.53
N GLN A 461 23.18 -99.46 0.65
CA GLN A 461 23.60 -100.28 1.78
C GLN A 461 23.44 -101.78 1.50
N ARG A 462 22.35 -102.22 0.84
CA ARG A 462 22.19 -103.62 0.42
C ARG A 462 23.24 -104.04 -0.59
N HIS A 463 23.53 -103.19 -1.58
CA HIS A 463 24.58 -103.42 -2.56
C HIS A 463 25.95 -103.51 -1.89
N ARG A 464 26.24 -102.64 -0.91
CA ARG A 464 27.49 -102.69 -0.13
C ARG A 464 27.60 -103.96 0.71
N VAL A 465 26.51 -104.40 1.34
CA VAL A 465 26.47 -105.69 2.07
C VAL A 465 26.71 -106.86 1.10
N MET A 466 26.05 -106.87 -0.06
CA MET A 466 26.28 -107.89 -1.11
C MET A 466 27.74 -107.91 -1.56
N LEU A 467 28.34 -106.76 -1.90
CA LEU A 467 29.75 -106.68 -2.30
C LEU A 467 30.69 -107.15 -1.19
N ASN A 468 30.40 -106.80 0.07
CA ASN A 468 31.16 -107.28 1.22
C ASN A 468 31.02 -108.80 1.42
N GLU A 469 29.82 -109.35 1.21
CA GLU A 469 29.58 -110.79 1.26
C GLU A 469 30.32 -111.52 0.13
N GLU A 470 30.27 -111.00 -1.11
CA GLU A 470 31.00 -111.51 -2.27
C GLU A 470 32.52 -111.47 -2.07
N LEU A 471 33.04 -110.36 -1.53
CA LEU A 471 34.44 -110.27 -1.12
C LEU A 471 34.78 -111.28 -0.03
N ALA A 472 33.90 -111.47 0.96
CA ALA A 472 34.11 -112.46 2.02
C ALA A 472 34.05 -113.92 1.49
N THR A 473 33.24 -114.23 0.48
CA THR A 473 33.28 -115.53 -0.21
C THR A 473 34.56 -115.68 -1.01
N MET A 474 34.99 -114.66 -1.76
CA MET A 474 36.28 -114.70 -2.48
C MET A 474 37.48 -114.85 -1.52
N ARG A 475 37.42 -114.23 -0.33
CA ARG A 475 38.46 -114.38 0.72
C ARG A 475 38.53 -115.83 1.19
N ARG A 476 37.37 -116.46 1.39
CA ARG A 476 37.27 -117.87 1.81
C ARG A 476 37.67 -118.85 0.70
N ALA A 477 37.46 -118.50 -0.57
CA ALA A 477 37.81 -119.33 -1.73
C ALA A 477 39.28 -119.18 -2.18
N GLY A 478 40.02 -118.20 -1.66
CA GLY A 478 41.43 -117.97 -1.99
C GLY A 478 41.68 -117.38 -3.38
N THR A 479 40.65 -116.86 -4.04
CA THR A 479 40.71 -116.29 -5.40
C THR A 479 40.93 -114.77 -5.43
N LEU A 480 41.11 -114.14 -4.26
CA LEU A 480 41.41 -112.71 -4.15
C LEU A 480 42.90 -112.46 -4.41
N GLU A 481 43.21 -111.83 -5.55
CA GLU A 481 44.58 -111.51 -5.93
C GLU A 481 45.19 -110.39 -5.06
N HIS A 482 44.37 -109.44 -4.57
CA HIS A 482 44.79 -108.30 -3.75
C HIS A 482 43.73 -107.98 -2.67
N GLU A 483 44.16 -107.68 -1.45
CA GLU A 483 43.25 -107.34 -0.35
C GLU A 483 42.79 -105.87 -0.44
N VAL A 484 41.47 -105.66 -0.49
CA VAL A 484 40.87 -104.32 -0.58
C VAL A 484 39.99 -104.05 0.64
N GLN A 485 40.18 -102.90 1.28
CA GLN A 485 39.33 -102.41 2.37
C GLN A 485 38.13 -101.66 1.78
N THR A 486 36.93 -102.17 2.01
CA THR A 486 35.68 -101.60 1.48
C THR A 486 35.04 -100.55 2.38
N GLU A 487 35.51 -100.41 3.63
CA GLU A 487 34.92 -99.46 4.60
C GLU A 487 35.15 -98.00 4.21
N SER A 488 36.24 -97.70 3.48
CA SER A 488 36.59 -96.36 3.01
C SER A 488 36.49 -96.18 1.49
N MET A 489 35.94 -97.16 0.77
CA MET A 489 35.73 -97.02 -0.68
C MET A 489 34.54 -96.10 -0.93
N ILE A 490 34.84 -94.84 -1.25
CA ILE A 490 33.94 -94.06 -2.10
C ILE A 490 34.10 -94.68 -3.49
N LEU A 491 33.11 -95.45 -3.92
CA LEU A 491 33.02 -95.86 -5.32
C LEU A 491 32.69 -94.57 -6.09
N LYS A 492 33.73 -93.83 -6.51
CA LYS A 492 33.57 -92.75 -7.48
C LYS A 492 33.57 -93.31 -8.89
#